data_AF-A0A2S6ZTW6-F1
#
_entry.id   AF-A0A2S6ZTW6-F1
#
_cell.length_a   1.000
_cell.length_b   1.000
_cell.length_c   1.000
_cell.angle_alpha   90.00
_cell.angle_beta   90.00
_cell.angle_gamma   90.00
#
_symmetry.space_group_name_H-M   'P 1'
#
loop_
_entity.id
_entity.type
_entity.pdbx_description
1 polymer ?
#
loop_
_entity_poly.entity_id
_entity_poly.type
_entity_poly.pdbx_seq_one_letter_code
_entity_poly.pdbx_strand_id
1 'polypeptide(L)' 'MLPPEEVVAKSGFVFSFDDFRGWYRVTHRLQQSSGSIYREPTDTEIEQAFESYQQSRSDFY' A
#
# COMPACT_ATOMS: atom_id res chain seq x y z
N MET A 1 -12.85 2.54 4.56
CA MET A 1 -11.63 1.76 4.86
C MET A 1 -10.45 2.71 4.75
N LEU A 2 -9.50 2.63 5.67
CA LEU A 2 -8.23 3.37 5.52
C LEU A 2 -7.48 2.79 4.31
N PRO A 3 -6.79 3.62 3.52
CA PRO A 3 -5.96 3.11 2.44
C PRO A 3 -4.83 2.22 3.00
N PRO A 4 -4.39 1.19 2.25
CA PRO A 4 -3.40 0.21 2.74
C PRO A 4 -2.18 0.86 3.38
N GLU A 5 -1.57 1.83 2.70
CA GLU A 5 -0.38 2.56 3.12
C GLU A 5 -0.49 3.17 4.52
N GLU A 6 -1.66 3.69 4.90
CA GLU A 6 -1.89 4.25 6.22
C GLU A 6 -2.02 3.17 7.31
N VAL A 7 -2.58 2.01 6.98
CA VAL A 7 -2.66 0.87 7.91
C VAL A 7 -1.27 0.38 8.26
N VAL A 8 -0.41 0.28 7.24
CA VAL A 8 0.96 -0.18 7.43
C VAL A 8 1.83 0.88 8.09
N ALA A 9 1.63 2.17 7.79
CA ALA A 9 2.31 3.27 8.49
C ALA A 9 2.02 3.25 10.00
N LYS A 10 0.76 3.06 10.40
CA LYS A 10 0.34 2.99 11.81
C LYS A 10 0.78 1.71 12.53
N SER A 11 1.15 0.66 11.79
CA SER A 11 1.57 -0.62 12.35
C SER A 11 3.01 -0.62 12.89
N GLY A 12 3.80 0.40 12.57
CA GLY A 12 5.22 0.49 12.95
C GLY A 12 6.16 -0.41 12.14
N PHE A 13 5.64 -1.19 11.19
CA PHE A 13 6.47 -1.98 10.28
C PHE A 13 7.20 -1.11 9.27
N VAL A 14 8.48 -1.41 9.07
CA VAL A 14 9.34 -0.77 8.08
C VAL A 14 9.44 -1.68 6.86
N PHE A 15 8.80 -1.28 5.77
CA PHE A 15 8.91 -1.97 4.50
C PHE A 15 10.05 -1.37 3.66
N SER A 16 10.85 -2.24 3.03
CA SER A 16 11.59 -1.86 1.83
C SER A 16 10.63 -1.71 0.65
N PHE A 17 11.04 -1.03 -0.41
CA PHE A 17 10.17 -0.86 -1.59
C PHE A 17 9.76 -2.20 -2.22
N ASP A 18 10.69 -3.16 -2.32
CA ASP A 18 10.42 -4.50 -2.85
C ASP A 18 9.38 -5.25 -2.00
N ASP A 19 9.51 -5.19 -0.67
CA ASP A 19 8.56 -5.83 0.24
C ASP A 19 7.19 -5.13 0.19
N PHE A 20 7.18 -3.79 0.12
CA PHE A 20 5.96 -2.99 0.00
C PHE A 20 5.22 -3.30 -1.29
N ARG A 21 5.93 -3.46 -2.42
CA ARG A 21 5.34 -3.77 -3.73
C ARG A 21 4.58 -5.10 -3.70
N GLY A 22 5.18 -6.14 -3.13
CA GLY A 22 4.52 -7.44 -2.97
C GLY A 22 3.30 -7.37 -2.05
N TRP A 23 3.47 -6.71 -0.91
CA TRP A 23 2.39 -6.54 0.07
C TRP A 23 1.21 -5.72 -0.47
N TYR A 24 1.48 -4.58 -1.10
CA TYR A 24 0.48 -3.67 -1.64
C TYR A 24 -0.40 -4.34 -2.70
N ARG A 25 0.20 -5.15 -3.58
CA ARG A 25 -0.55 -5.93 -4.59
C ARG A 25 -1.54 -6.90 -3.96
N VAL A 26 -1.13 -7.60 -2.89
CA VAL A 26 -1.97 -8.54 -2.16
C VAL A 26 -3.10 -7.80 -1.44
N THR A 27 -2.80 -6.74 -0.71
CA THR A 27 -3.82 -5.95 0.01
C THR A 27 -4.79 -5.28 -0.94
N HIS A 28 -4.30 -4.71 -2.04
CA HIS A 28 -5.14 -4.11 -3.08
C HIS A 28 -6.10 -5.14 -3.69
N ARG A 29 -5.64 -6.38 -3.90
CA ARG A 29 -6.49 -7.48 -4.37
C ARG A 29 -7.54 -7.90 -3.33
N LEU A 30 -7.17 -7.95 -2.05
CA LEU A 30 -8.09 -8.30 -0.96
C LEU A 30 -9.17 -7.22 -0.74
N GLN A 31 -8.83 -5.95 -0.99
CA GLN A 31 -9.77 -4.83 -0.86
C GLN A 31 -10.76 -4.74 -2.03
N GLN A 32 -10.45 -5.33 -3.18
CA GLN A 32 -11.41 -5.38 -4.27
C GLN A 32 -12.54 -6.38 -3.98
N SER A 33 -13.78 -5.88 -4.04
CA SER A 33 -14.99 -6.68 -3.89
C SER A 33 -15.01 -7.84 -4.87
N SER A 34 -15.39 -9.02 -4.38
CA SER A 34 -15.56 -10.22 -5.20
C SER A 34 -16.57 -9.95 -6.33
N GLY A 35 -16.09 -9.78 -7.56
CA GLY A 35 -16.93 -9.48 -8.74
C GLY A 35 -16.44 -8.34 -9.61
N SER A 36 -15.51 -7.51 -9.14
CA SER A 36 -14.86 -6.50 -9.99
C SER A 36 -13.73 -7.13 -10.82
N ILE A 37 -13.55 -6.68 -12.06
CA ILE A 37 -12.41 -7.07 -12.88
C ILE A 37 -11.15 -6.58 -12.16
N TYR A 38 -10.31 -7.50 -11.71
CA TYR A 38 -9.07 -7.14 -11.04
C TYR A 38 -8.14 -6.44 -12.02
N ARG A 39 -7.85 -5.19 -11.71
CA ARG A 39 -6.78 -4.43 -12.35
C ARG A 39 -5.58 -4.43 -11.40
N GLU A 40 -4.51 -5.08 -11.83
CA GLU A 40 -3.25 -5.01 -11.10
C GLU A 40 -2.77 -3.55 -11.08
N PRO A 41 -2.36 -3.02 -9.92
CA PRO A 41 -1.77 -1.69 -9.85
C PRO A 41 -0.46 -1.67 -10.63
N THR A 42 -0.29 -0.62 -11.43
CA THR A 42 0.92 -0.34 -12.19
C THR A 42 2.07 0.01 -11.26
N ASP A 43 3.31 -0.13 -11.74
CA ASP A 43 4.48 0.21 -10.92
C ASP A 43 4.47 1.66 -10.44
N THR A 44 4.01 2.60 -11.27
CA THR A 44 3.84 4.01 -10.89
C THR A 44 2.81 4.21 -9.77
N GLU A 45 1.70 3.48 -9.78
CA GLU A 45 0.71 3.54 -8.69
C GLU A 45 1.30 2.99 -7.37
N ILE A 46 2.15 1.97 -7.45
CA ILE A 46 2.83 1.40 -6.29
C ILE A 46 3.89 2.36 -5.75
N GLU A 47 4.65 3.02 -6.63
CA GLU A 47 5.62 4.06 -6.27
C GLU A 47 4.93 5.20 -5.51
N GLN A 48 3.83 5.74 -6.06
CA GLN A 48 3.07 6.82 -5.40
C GLN A 48 2.50 6.40 -4.04
N ALA A 49 2.00 5.16 -3.93
CA ALA A 49 1.53 4.61 -2.66
C ALA A 49 2.67 4.44 -1.64
N PHE A 50 3.88 4.10 -2.10
CA PHE A 50 5.05 4.00 -1.25
C PHE A 50 5.54 5.37 -0.77
N GLU A 51 5.56 6.38 -1.63
CA GLU A 51 5.87 7.76 -1.24
C GLU A 51 4.89 8.26 -0.18
N SER A 52 3.59 7.99 -0.37
CA SER A 52 2.54 8.32 0.60
C SER A 52 2.72 7.59 1.94
N TYR A 53 3.11 6.31 1.90
CA TYR A 53 3.47 5.54 3.09
C TYR A 53 4.66 6.16 3.84
N GLN A 54 5.72 6.55 3.13
CA GLN A 54 6.90 7.17 3.74
C GLN A 54 6.57 8.52 4.37
N GLN A 55 5.77 9.34 3.67
CA GLN A 55 5.33 10.63 4.18
C GLN A 55 4.43 10.47 5.40
N SER A 56 3.42 9.60 5.33
CA SER A 56 2.52 9.32 6.45
C SER A 56 3.30 8.83 7.67
N ARG A 57 4.30 7.97 7.48
CA ARG A 57 5.20 7.58 8.57
C ARG A 57 6.00 8.74 9.16
N SER A 58 6.46 9.67 8.33
CA SER A 58 7.18 10.86 8.82
C SER A 58 6.27 11.78 9.65
N ASP A 59 4.97 11.82 9.39
CA ASP A 59 4.01 12.61 10.18
C ASP A 59 3.72 12.00 11.57
N PHE A 60 4.08 10.73 11.80
CA PHE A 60 3.90 10.04 13.09
C PHE A 60 5.12 10.09 14.01
N TYR A 61 6.27 10.63 13.57
CA TYR A 61 7.51 10.74 14.35
C TYR A 61 7.88 12.20 14.63
#